data_AF-A0A1H7XJI4-F1
#
_entry.id   AF-A0A1H7XJI4-F1
#
_cell.length_a   1.000
_cell.length_b   1.000
_cell.length_c   1.000
_cell.angle_alpha   90.00
_cell.angle_beta   90.00
_cell.angle_gamma   90.00
#
_symmetry.space_group_name_H-M   'P 1'
#
loop_
_entity.id
_entity.type
_entity.pdbx_description
1 polymer ?
#
loop_
_entity_poly.entity_id
_entity_poly.type
_entity_poly.pdbx_seq_one_letter_code
_entity_poly.pdbx_strand_id
1 'polypeptide(L)'
;MEIKSQILTSIKDLCIDIEFELGLSENQQVKNFKNIRQIERFLEMLNEEYSENIKSNNLNALINELISLKEQYINLKSEISEDDLKKVFLMLRKRELHPAGYFDKAKRFYLYDSELVEVGLPSIKYKYRQMNAARTSTFVRAVAEKYKCNNLLELIDCFERA
;
A
#
# COMPACT_ATOMS: atom_id res chain seq x y z
N MET A 1 11.76 -13.61 7.07
CA MET A 1 11.27 -12.47 7.88
C MET A 1 12.33 -11.36 7.97
N GLU A 2 13.62 -11.69 8.14
CA GLU A 2 14.72 -10.72 8.18
C GLU A 2 14.87 -9.85 6.92
N ILE A 3 14.78 -10.44 5.71
CA ILE A 3 15.01 -9.68 4.47
C ILE A 3 13.99 -8.56 4.27
N LYS A 4 12.70 -8.79 4.57
CA LYS A 4 11.67 -7.74 4.48
C LYS A 4 11.84 -6.68 5.56
N SER A 5 12.18 -7.07 6.78
CA SER A 5 12.49 -6.12 7.84
C SER A 5 13.72 -5.28 7.49
N GLN A 6 14.74 -5.88 6.89
CA GLN A 6 15.93 -5.18 6.40
C GLN A 6 15.56 -4.22 5.27
N ILE A 7 14.79 -4.66 4.27
CA ILE A 7 14.29 -3.79 3.19
C ILE A 7 13.46 -2.64 3.78
N LEU A 8 12.57 -2.90 4.75
CA LEU A 8 11.74 -1.87 5.35
C LEU A 8 12.57 -0.86 6.16
N THR A 9 13.56 -1.33 6.92
CA THR A 9 14.50 -0.48 7.64
C THR A 9 15.35 0.33 6.68
N SER A 10 15.93 -0.28 5.65
CA SER A 10 16.72 0.40 4.62
C SER A 10 15.90 1.43 3.85
N ILE A 11 14.66 1.12 3.48
CA ILE A 11 13.76 2.09 2.84
C ILE A 11 13.44 3.25 3.80
N LYS A 12 13.19 2.95 5.08
CA LYS A 12 12.91 3.99 6.08
C LYS A 12 14.10 4.91 6.29
N ASP A 13 15.31 4.37 6.39
CA ASP A 13 16.54 5.13 6.55
C ASP A 13 16.78 6.00 5.30
N LEU A 14 16.61 5.43 4.09
CA LEU A 14 16.68 6.16 2.82
C LEU A 14 15.62 7.27 2.72
N CYS A 15 14.40 7.04 3.19
CA CYS A 15 13.35 8.06 3.19
C CYS A 15 13.66 9.18 4.18
N ILE A 16 14.18 8.88 5.37
CA ILE A 16 14.66 9.89 6.33
C ILE A 16 15.77 10.73 5.70
N ASP A 17 16.70 10.10 4.99
CA ASP A 17 17.78 10.79 4.29
C ASP A 17 17.25 11.69 3.15
N ILE A 18 16.26 11.22 2.38
CA ILE A 18 15.56 12.02 1.36
C ILE A 18 14.82 13.20 1.99
N GLU A 19 14.12 12.99 3.11
CA GLU A 19 13.41 14.04 3.84
C GLU A 19 14.37 15.13 4.34
N PHE A 20 15.55 14.73 4.82
CA PHE A 20 16.63 15.62 5.24
C PHE A 20 17.20 16.42 4.06
N GLU A 21 17.48 15.77 2.92
CA GLU A 21 17.99 16.46 1.72
C GLU A 21 16.96 17.40 1.06
N LEU A 22 15.67 17.06 1.12
CA LEU A 22 14.59 17.84 0.51
C LEU A 22 14.00 18.93 1.41
N GLY A 23 14.36 18.96 2.71
CA GLY A 23 13.89 19.97 3.65
C GLY A 23 12.36 19.98 3.82
N LEU A 24 11.73 18.81 3.85
CA LEU A 24 10.27 18.69 3.97
C LEU A 24 9.75 19.31 5.29
N SER A 25 8.48 19.73 5.35
CA SER A 25 7.88 20.31 6.57
C SER A 25 7.76 19.30 7.72
N GLU A 26 7.68 19.75 8.98
CA GLU A 26 7.55 18.87 10.18
C GLU A 26 6.41 17.82 10.07
N ASN A 27 5.31 18.13 9.38
CA ASN A 27 4.21 17.19 9.12
C ASN A 27 4.55 16.12 8.08
N GLN A 28 5.51 16.40 7.19
CA GLN A 28 6.04 15.46 6.21
C GLN A 28 7.19 14.62 6.78
N GLN A 29 7.95 15.14 7.77
CA GLN A 29 9.13 14.54 8.40
C GLN A 29 8.86 13.35 9.37
N VAL A 30 7.60 13.04 9.70
CA VAL A 30 7.27 11.97 10.65
C VAL A 30 6.36 10.94 9.97
N LYS A 31 6.92 10.12 9.09
CA LYS A 31 6.22 8.97 8.52
C LYS A 31 6.90 7.66 8.88
N ASN A 32 6.23 6.87 9.72
CA ASN A 32 6.67 5.51 10.03
C ASN A 32 6.09 4.55 8.99
N PHE A 33 6.91 4.16 8.01
CA PHE A 33 6.53 3.22 6.97
C PHE A 33 6.48 1.80 7.52
N LYS A 34 5.29 1.20 7.51
CA LYS A 34 5.05 -0.16 8.02
C LYS A 34 4.82 -1.19 6.93
N ASN A 35 4.56 -0.75 5.70
CA ASN A 35 4.39 -1.62 4.55
C ASN A 35 4.75 -0.92 3.23
N ILE A 36 4.94 -1.71 2.16
CA ILE A 36 5.33 -1.21 0.84
C ILE A 36 4.31 -0.23 0.24
N ARG A 37 3.02 -0.38 0.56
CA ARG A 37 1.96 0.49 0.05
C ARG A 37 2.11 1.92 0.56
N GLN A 38 2.48 2.09 1.82
CA GLN A 38 2.75 3.39 2.41
C GLN A 38 3.97 4.06 1.77
N ILE A 39 4.96 3.26 1.37
CA ILE A 39 6.15 3.71 0.64
C ILE A 39 5.77 4.14 -0.78
N GLU A 40 5.02 3.33 -1.52
CA GLU A 40 4.57 3.65 -2.89
C GLU A 40 3.84 5.00 -2.94
N ARG A 41 2.90 5.22 -2.01
CA ARG A 41 2.18 6.50 -1.89
C ARG A 41 3.10 7.68 -1.62
N PHE A 42 4.15 7.49 -0.82
CA PHE A 42 5.10 8.56 -0.53
C PHE A 42 5.96 8.88 -1.76
N LEU A 43 6.40 7.88 -2.51
CA LEU A 43 7.14 8.08 -3.75
C LEU A 43 6.29 8.76 -4.83
N GLU A 44 5.01 8.43 -4.94
CA GLU A 44 4.07 9.13 -5.82
C GLU A 44 3.96 10.62 -5.45
N MET A 45 3.78 10.93 -4.16
CA MET A 45 3.75 12.31 -3.68
C MET A 45 5.05 13.08 -3.99
N LEU A 46 6.21 12.48 -3.76
CA LEU A 46 7.50 13.12 -4.01
C LEU A 46 7.71 13.43 -5.51
N ASN A 47 7.32 12.51 -6.39
CA ASN A 47 7.42 12.72 -7.83
C ASN A 47 6.51 13.86 -8.33
N GLU A 48 5.31 13.98 -7.76
CA GLU A 48 4.38 15.05 -8.13
C GLU A 48 4.84 16.43 -7.62
N GLU A 49 5.38 16.50 -6.39
CA GLU A 49 5.69 17.76 -5.70
C GLU A 49 7.10 18.30 -6.01
N TYR A 50 8.08 17.43 -6.36
CA TYR A 50 9.49 17.80 -6.47
C TYR A 50 10.16 17.48 -7.82
N SER A 51 9.38 17.22 -8.88
CA SER A 51 9.89 16.85 -10.22
C SER A 51 10.98 17.79 -10.78
N GLU A 52 11.02 19.07 -10.39
CA GLU A 52 12.03 20.05 -10.84
C GLU A 52 13.30 20.15 -9.94
N ASN A 53 13.23 19.68 -8.69
CA ASN A 53 14.30 19.82 -7.67
C ASN A 53 15.18 18.57 -7.51
N ILE A 54 14.89 17.48 -8.23
CA ILE A 54 15.63 16.19 -8.23
C ILE A 54 16.99 16.29 -8.99
N LYS A 55 17.76 17.36 -8.78
CA LYS A 55 19.03 17.61 -9.49
C LYS A 55 20.28 17.46 -8.65
N SER A 56 20.19 17.17 -7.35
CA SER A 56 21.38 16.82 -6.57
C SER A 56 21.83 15.39 -6.93
N ASN A 57 23.15 15.17 -7.05
CA ASN A 57 23.70 13.84 -7.36
C ASN A 57 23.38 12.80 -6.26
N ASN A 58 23.20 13.25 -5.02
CA ASN A 58 22.82 12.39 -3.90
C ASN A 58 21.36 11.90 -4.00
N LEU A 59 20.42 12.80 -4.32
CA LEU A 59 19.01 12.44 -4.45
C LEU A 59 18.78 11.43 -5.58
N ASN A 60 19.51 11.58 -6.70
CA ASN A 60 19.47 10.61 -7.79
C ASN A 60 20.01 9.23 -7.39
N ALA A 61 21.07 9.17 -6.56
CA ALA A 61 21.58 7.91 -6.03
C ALA A 61 20.56 7.24 -5.10
N LEU A 62 19.92 8.02 -4.21
CA LEU A 62 18.88 7.55 -3.29
C LEU A 62 17.64 7.03 -4.03
N ILE A 63 17.19 7.74 -5.08
CA ILE A 63 16.08 7.30 -5.93
C ILE A 63 16.42 5.99 -6.64
N ASN A 64 17.64 5.86 -7.18
CA ASN A 64 18.06 4.62 -7.83
C ASN A 64 18.14 3.44 -6.84
N GLU A 65 18.56 3.68 -5.60
CA GLU A 65 18.55 2.65 -4.55
C GLU A 65 17.12 2.21 -4.21
N LEU A 66 16.19 3.16 -4.09
CA LEU A 66 14.75 2.86 -3.91
C LEU A 66 14.16 2.07 -5.07
N ILE A 67 14.53 2.40 -6.31
CA ILE A 67 14.12 1.63 -7.50
C ILE A 67 14.66 0.20 -7.40
N SER A 68 15.93 0.01 -7.04
CA SER A 68 16.52 -1.32 -6.89
C SER A 68 15.84 -2.13 -5.78
N LEU A 69 15.57 -1.52 -4.62
CA LEU A 69 14.84 -2.16 -3.52
C LEU A 69 13.40 -2.53 -3.92
N LYS A 70 12.73 -1.66 -4.69
CA LYS A 70 11.42 -1.96 -5.28
C LYS A 70 11.48 -3.16 -6.22
N GLU A 71 12.50 -3.26 -7.08
CA GLU A 71 12.70 -4.42 -7.96
C GLU A 71 12.94 -5.71 -7.19
N GLN A 72 13.78 -5.66 -6.15
CA GLN A 72 13.96 -6.80 -5.24
C GLN A 72 12.64 -7.20 -4.58
N TYR A 73 11.81 -6.23 -4.21
CA TYR A 73 10.49 -6.47 -3.62
C TYR A 73 9.51 -7.11 -4.61
N ILE A 74 9.48 -6.64 -5.87
CA ILE A 74 8.63 -7.20 -6.95
C ILE A 74 8.87 -8.70 -7.11
N ASN A 75 10.11 -9.14 -6.95
CA ASN A 75 10.51 -10.54 -7.07
C ASN A 75 10.18 -11.40 -5.84
N LEU A 76 9.77 -10.80 -4.72
CA LEU A 76 9.32 -11.55 -3.55
C LEU A 76 7.99 -12.27 -3.85
N LYS A 77 7.82 -13.45 -3.27
CA LYS A 77 6.54 -14.15 -3.26
C LYS A 77 5.80 -13.85 -1.96
N SER A 78 4.48 -13.92 -2.01
CA SER A 78 3.63 -13.95 -0.82
C SER A 78 3.79 -15.32 -0.17
N GLU A 79 4.00 -15.36 1.14
CA GLU A 79 4.12 -16.59 1.92
C GLU A 79 2.95 -16.80 2.88
N ILE A 80 1.88 -16.01 2.73
CA ILE A 80 0.71 -16.12 3.62
C ILE A 80 0.02 -17.48 3.50
N SER A 81 -0.41 -18.01 4.65
CA SER A 81 -1.14 -19.28 4.70
C SER A 81 -2.58 -19.13 4.20
N GLU A 82 -3.15 -20.22 3.66
CA GLU A 82 -4.58 -20.27 3.30
C GLU A 82 -5.49 -20.02 4.50
N ASP A 83 -5.07 -20.41 5.71
CA ASP A 83 -5.86 -20.17 6.91
C ASP A 83 -5.86 -18.69 7.32
N ASP A 84 -4.76 -17.97 7.13
CA ASP A 84 -4.73 -16.53 7.37
C ASP A 84 -5.52 -15.75 6.31
N LEU A 85 -5.47 -16.18 5.03
CA LEU A 85 -6.37 -15.65 3.99
C LEU A 85 -7.84 -15.82 4.37
N LYS A 86 -8.23 -17.02 4.83
CA LYS A 86 -9.60 -17.29 5.30
C LYS A 86 -9.98 -16.42 6.49
N LYS A 87 -9.07 -16.22 7.47
CA LYS A 87 -9.34 -15.34 8.62
C LYS A 87 -9.67 -13.93 8.16
N VAL A 88 -8.83 -13.31 7.33
CA VAL A 88 -9.07 -11.94 6.86
C VAL A 88 -10.35 -11.84 6.02
N PHE A 89 -10.62 -12.83 5.17
CA PHE A 89 -11.90 -12.93 4.47
C PHE A 89 -13.10 -12.94 5.43
N LEU A 90 -13.04 -13.72 6.50
CA LEU A 90 -14.09 -13.75 7.52
C LEU A 90 -14.22 -12.43 8.27
N MET A 91 -13.11 -11.76 8.59
CA MET A 91 -13.11 -10.42 9.22
C MET A 91 -13.83 -9.39 8.33
N LEU A 92 -13.55 -9.39 7.01
CA LEU A 92 -14.24 -8.53 6.04
C LEU A 92 -15.73 -8.83 5.91
N ARG A 93 -16.11 -10.12 5.98
CA ARG A 93 -17.52 -10.56 5.94
C ARG A 93 -18.27 -10.16 7.21
N LYS A 94 -17.62 -10.24 8.37
CA LYS A 94 -18.16 -9.84 9.68
C LYS A 94 -18.12 -8.33 9.92
N ARG A 95 -17.49 -7.56 9.00
CA ARG A 95 -17.28 -6.12 9.11
C ARG A 95 -16.39 -5.73 10.31
N GLU A 96 -15.45 -6.61 10.66
CA GLU A 96 -14.35 -6.30 11.57
C GLU A 96 -13.23 -5.53 10.83
N LEU A 97 -13.16 -5.70 9.50
CA LEU A 97 -12.34 -4.93 8.58
C LEU A 97 -13.19 -4.36 7.45
N HIS A 98 -12.69 -3.28 6.84
CA HIS A 98 -13.21 -2.70 5.62
C HIS A 98 -12.19 -2.75 4.48
N PRO A 99 -12.63 -2.96 3.24
CA PRO A 99 -11.80 -2.67 2.08
C PRO A 99 -11.28 -1.24 2.15
N ALA A 100 -9.99 -1.03 1.88
CA ALA A 100 -9.39 0.30 1.87
C ALA A 100 -9.90 1.11 0.65
N GLY A 101 -10.40 2.32 0.89
CA GLY A 101 -10.99 3.13 -0.17
C GLY A 101 -11.52 4.45 0.34
N TYR A 102 -12.37 5.09 -0.46
CA TYR A 102 -12.97 6.36 -0.08
C TYR A 102 -14.41 6.47 -0.54
N PHE A 103 -15.19 7.29 0.17
CA PHE A 103 -16.51 7.68 -0.27
C PHE A 103 -16.46 9.05 -0.94
N ASP A 104 -17.11 9.17 -2.09
CA ASP A 104 -17.34 10.47 -2.69
C ASP A 104 -18.52 11.21 -2.01
N LYS A 105 -18.78 12.45 -2.45
CA LYS A 105 -19.91 13.27 -1.95
C LYS A 105 -21.28 12.61 -2.16
N ALA A 106 -21.42 11.74 -3.15
CA ALA A 106 -22.67 11.01 -3.43
C ALA A 106 -22.79 9.69 -2.64
N LYS A 107 -21.87 9.43 -1.70
CA LYS A 107 -21.76 8.20 -0.89
C LYS A 107 -21.50 6.95 -1.73
N ARG A 108 -20.81 7.10 -2.85
CA ARG A 108 -20.30 5.99 -3.67
C ARG A 108 -18.93 5.61 -3.15
N PHE A 109 -18.70 4.32 -2.93
CA PHE A 109 -17.43 3.81 -2.43
C PHE A 109 -16.51 3.41 -3.58
N TYR A 110 -15.35 4.04 -3.64
CA TYR A 110 -14.28 3.76 -4.58
C TYR A 110 -13.16 3.01 -3.86
N LEU A 111 -12.85 1.83 -4.38
CA LEU A 111 -11.78 0.99 -3.85
C LEU A 111 -10.42 1.52 -4.33
N TYR A 112 -9.43 1.58 -3.44
CA TYR A 112 -8.09 2.01 -3.86
C TYR A 112 -7.44 1.01 -4.83
N ASP A 113 -7.62 -0.29 -4.60
CA ASP A 113 -7.08 -1.37 -5.44
C ASP A 113 -8.15 -1.90 -6.41
N SER A 114 -8.82 -0.98 -7.10
CA SER A 114 -9.94 -1.29 -8.00
C SER A 114 -9.56 -2.20 -9.17
N GLU A 115 -8.29 -2.21 -9.57
CA GLU A 115 -7.72 -3.08 -10.60
C GLU A 115 -7.68 -4.55 -10.17
N LEU A 116 -7.77 -4.86 -8.87
CA LEU A 116 -7.83 -6.23 -8.36
C LEU A 116 -9.25 -6.83 -8.39
N VAL A 117 -10.24 -6.08 -8.84
CA VAL A 117 -11.64 -6.53 -8.93
C VAL A 117 -12.21 -6.32 -10.32
N GLU A 118 -12.88 -7.33 -10.87
CA GLU A 118 -13.51 -7.26 -12.19
C GLU A 118 -14.90 -6.62 -12.11
N VAL A 119 -14.98 -5.39 -11.59
CA VAL A 119 -16.24 -4.65 -11.50
C VAL A 119 -16.09 -3.20 -11.96
N GLY A 120 -17.08 -2.74 -12.72
CA GLY A 120 -17.16 -1.33 -13.13
C GLY A 120 -17.27 -0.35 -11.96
N LEU A 121 -16.99 0.92 -12.25
CA LEU A 121 -17.03 2.00 -11.27
C LEU A 121 -18.41 2.10 -10.57
N PRO A 122 -18.43 2.56 -9.31
CA PRO A 122 -19.66 2.86 -8.58
C PRO A 122 -20.57 3.83 -9.33
N SER A 123 -21.86 3.52 -9.36
CA SER A 123 -22.90 4.38 -9.93
C SER A 123 -23.96 4.73 -8.89
N ILE A 124 -24.88 5.64 -9.24
CA ILE A 124 -25.99 6.03 -8.34
C ILE A 124 -26.81 4.81 -7.90
N LYS A 125 -27.06 3.88 -8.82
CA LYS A 125 -27.79 2.63 -8.55
C LYS A 125 -26.95 1.59 -7.81
N TYR A 126 -25.64 1.58 -8.02
CA TYR A 126 -24.73 0.58 -7.47
C TYR A 126 -23.57 1.23 -6.71
N LYS A 127 -23.90 1.98 -5.66
CA LYS A 127 -22.93 2.80 -4.90
C LYS A 127 -21.80 2.03 -4.23
N TYR A 128 -22.03 0.75 -3.90
CA TYR A 128 -21.10 -0.09 -3.14
C TYR A 128 -20.58 -1.28 -3.94
N ARG A 129 -20.67 -1.24 -5.28
CA ARG A 129 -20.27 -2.37 -6.13
C ARG A 129 -18.82 -2.80 -5.88
N GLN A 130 -17.88 -1.86 -5.85
CA GLN A 130 -16.47 -2.14 -5.58
C GLN A 130 -16.25 -2.60 -4.13
N MET A 131 -16.94 -2.01 -3.15
CA MET A 131 -16.87 -2.48 -1.75
C MET A 131 -17.29 -3.94 -1.61
N ASN A 132 -18.37 -4.34 -2.29
CA ASN A 132 -18.86 -5.71 -2.23
C ASN A 132 -17.91 -6.68 -2.93
N ALA A 133 -17.33 -6.29 -4.06
CA ALA A 133 -16.33 -7.10 -4.76
C ALA A 133 -15.06 -7.32 -3.92
N ALA A 134 -14.69 -6.32 -3.13
CA ALA A 134 -13.54 -6.37 -2.22
C ALA A 134 -13.78 -7.18 -0.92
N ARG A 135 -14.95 -7.81 -0.76
CA ARG A 135 -15.27 -8.71 0.37
C ARG A 135 -15.26 -10.19 -0.03
N THR A 136 -14.42 -10.55 -1.00
CA THR A 136 -14.28 -11.90 -1.54
C THR A 136 -12.94 -12.51 -1.17
N SER A 137 -12.86 -13.83 -1.08
CA SER A 137 -11.60 -14.54 -0.80
C SER A 137 -10.58 -14.34 -1.93
N THR A 138 -11.06 -14.24 -3.18
CA THR A 138 -10.23 -13.93 -4.35
C THR A 138 -9.58 -12.56 -4.24
N PHE A 139 -10.31 -11.53 -3.81
CA PHE A 139 -9.74 -10.22 -3.56
C PHE A 139 -8.71 -10.24 -2.43
N VAL A 140 -9.00 -10.91 -1.31
CA VAL A 140 -8.04 -11.02 -0.19
C VAL A 140 -6.73 -11.67 -0.64
N ARG A 141 -6.81 -12.71 -1.47
CA ARG A 141 -5.64 -13.35 -2.07
C ARG A 141 -4.89 -12.39 -3.01
N ALA A 142 -5.61 -11.70 -3.89
CA ALA A 142 -5.00 -10.72 -4.81
C ALA A 142 -4.30 -9.57 -4.05
N VAL A 143 -4.88 -9.10 -2.94
CA VAL A 143 -4.26 -8.11 -2.05
C VAL A 143 -2.99 -8.67 -1.41
N ALA A 144 -3.04 -9.91 -0.88
CA ALA A 144 -1.87 -10.56 -0.32
C ALA A 144 -0.74 -10.74 -1.36
N GLU A 145 -1.10 -11.07 -2.60
CA GLU A 145 -0.15 -11.25 -3.70
C GLU A 145 0.40 -9.93 -4.25
N LYS A 146 -0.42 -8.87 -4.30
CA LYS A 146 0.01 -7.52 -4.69
C LYS A 146 1.00 -6.98 -3.65
N TYR A 147 0.65 -7.08 -2.37
CA TYR A 147 1.44 -6.54 -1.27
C TYR A 147 2.42 -7.54 -0.66
N LYS A 148 2.61 -8.72 -1.25
CA LYS A 148 3.52 -9.76 -0.77
C LYS A 148 3.40 -10.02 0.73
N CYS A 149 2.19 -10.18 1.25
CA CYS A 149 1.99 -10.42 2.68
C CYS A 149 2.58 -11.79 3.08
N ASN A 150 3.26 -11.85 4.22
CA ASN A 150 3.82 -13.09 4.75
C ASN A 150 3.12 -13.58 6.01
N ASN A 151 2.43 -12.69 6.71
CA ASN A 151 1.73 -13.03 7.93
C ASN A 151 0.38 -12.30 8.00
N LEU A 152 -0.44 -12.76 8.94
CA LEU A 152 -1.79 -12.23 9.15
C LEU A 152 -1.82 -10.73 9.42
N LEU A 153 -0.87 -10.18 10.19
CA LEU A 153 -0.87 -8.76 10.57
C LEU A 153 -0.58 -7.86 9.36
N GLU A 154 0.40 -8.22 8.54
CA GLU A 154 0.70 -7.51 7.28
C GLU A 154 -0.51 -7.47 6.35
N LEU A 155 -1.24 -8.59 6.24
CA LEU A 155 -2.44 -8.64 5.43
C LEU A 155 -3.55 -7.78 6.03
N ILE A 156 -3.76 -7.80 7.34
CA ILE A 156 -4.75 -6.95 8.02
C ILE A 156 -4.45 -5.46 7.77
N ASP A 157 -3.18 -5.05 7.82
CA ASP A 157 -2.75 -3.66 7.60
C ASP A 157 -2.98 -3.17 6.16
N CYS A 158 -3.29 -4.06 5.22
CA CYS A 158 -3.71 -3.69 3.86
C CYS A 158 -5.18 -3.23 3.79
N PHE A 159 -5.95 -3.42 4.87
CA PHE A 159 -7.36 -3.08 4.98
C PHE A 159 -7.57 -1.95 6.00
N GLU A 160 -8.76 -1.34 5.98
CA GLU A 160 -9.17 -0.37 6.98
C GLU A 160 -9.78 -1.08 8.19
N ARG A 161 -9.48 -0.59 9.39
CA ARG A 161 -10.17 -1.03 10.61
C ARG A 161 -11.57 -0.42 10.64
N ALA A 162 -12.54 -1.23 11.08
CA ALA A 162 -13.94 -0.82 11.26
C ALA A 162 -14.17 0.08 12.47
#